data_AF-D5X958-F1
#
_entry.id   AF-D5X958-F1
#
_cell.length_a   1.000
_cell.length_b   1.000
_cell.length_c   1.000
_cell.angle_alpha   90.00
_cell.angle_beta   90.00
_cell.angle_gamma   90.00
#
_symmetry.space_group_name_H-M   'P 1'
#
loop_
_entity.id
_entity.type
_entity.pdbx_description
1 polymer ?
#
loop_
_entity_poly.entity_id
_entity_poly.type
_entity_poly.pdbx_seq_one_letter_code
_entity_poly.pdbx_strand_id
1 'polypeptide(L)'
;MYEIIFLPIAKQDITDIILYISDQLNAPKAAMDLLEALEYSISLLRDFPYAHKIYRPIKPLGEDYRMLIVKNYAVFYVVREEEKIVEVYRIIYAKMNFFGVVKDGRHSNKYGEKYKKYGK
;
A
#
# COMPACT_ATOMS: atom_id res chain seq x y z
N MET A 1 -21.07 6.83 -5.00
CA MET A 1 -19.71 7.22 -4.57
C MET A 1 -19.36 6.38 -3.36
N TYR A 2 -18.17 5.77 -3.35
CA TYR A 2 -17.67 4.93 -2.27
C TYR A 2 -16.90 5.77 -1.25
N GLU A 3 -16.94 5.39 0.01
CA GLU A 3 -16.03 5.91 1.03
C GLU A 3 -14.65 5.25 0.88
N ILE A 4 -13.58 5.99 1.17
CA ILE A 4 -12.23 5.43 1.20
C ILE A 4 -11.76 5.38 2.65
N ILE A 5 -11.46 4.18 3.11
CA ILE A 5 -10.91 3.93 4.44
C ILE A 5 -9.51 3.37 4.29
N PHE A 6 -8.58 3.88 5.11
CA PHE A 6 -7.22 3.36 5.18
C PHE A 6 -7.06 2.55 6.45
N LEU A 7 -6.59 1.32 6.33
CA LEU A 7 -6.12 0.58 7.49
C LEU A 7 -4.96 1.34 8.16
N PRO A 8 -4.77 1.20 9.49
CA PRO A 8 -3.68 1.87 10.20
C PRO A 8 -2.30 1.61 9.56
N ILE A 9 -2.08 0.39 9.07
CA ILE A 9 -0.84 0.00 8.40
C ILE A 9 -0.65 0.72 7.05
N ALA A 10 -1.71 0.98 6.29
CA ALA A 10 -1.62 1.74 5.03
C ALA A 10 -1.27 3.21 5.30
N LYS A 11 -1.80 3.80 6.38
CA LYS A 11 -1.40 5.15 6.81
C LYS A 11 0.08 5.19 7.21
N GLN A 12 0.54 4.19 7.96
CA GLN A 12 1.95 4.05 8.32
C GLN A 12 2.84 3.88 7.10
N ASP A 13 2.43 3.07 6.12
CA ASP A 13 3.15 2.90 4.85
C ASP A 13 3.38 4.27 4.16
N ILE A 14 2.33 5.12 4.05
CA ILE A 14 2.45 6.47 3.49
C ILE A 14 3.46 7.30 4.29
N THR A 15 3.32 7.36 5.61
CA THR A 15 4.24 8.13 6.47
C THR A 15 5.68 7.69 6.31
N ASP A 16 5.94 6.37 6.33
CA ASP A 16 7.29 5.82 6.20
C ASP A 16 7.89 6.11 4.82
N ILE A 17 7.09 5.99 3.76
CA ILE A 17 7.51 6.29 2.38
C ILE A 17 7.88 7.77 2.24
N ILE A 18 7.04 8.67 2.75
CA ILE A 18 7.26 10.11 2.64
C ILE A 18 8.50 10.53 3.41
N LEU A 19 8.64 10.11 4.68
CA LEU A 19 9.81 10.41 5.50
C LEU A 19 11.09 9.83 4.91
N TYR A 20 11.04 8.63 4.33
CA TYR A 20 12.19 8.05 3.64
C TYR A 20 12.66 8.94 2.49
N ILE A 21 11.74 9.34 1.61
CA ILE A 21 12.08 10.13 0.43
C ILE A 21 12.50 11.57 0.82
N SER A 22 11.77 12.21 1.73
CA SER A 22 12.07 13.59 2.14
C SER A 22 13.36 13.68 2.92
N ASP A 23 13.56 12.82 3.91
CA ASP A 23 14.59 13.03 4.92
C ASP A 23 15.83 12.17 4.63
N GLN A 24 15.65 10.90 4.26
CA GLN A 24 16.79 10.00 4.02
C GLN A 24 17.37 10.16 2.62
N LEU A 25 16.53 10.41 1.61
CA LEU A 25 16.98 10.68 0.24
C LEU A 25 17.15 12.18 -0.06
N ASN A 26 16.88 13.05 0.92
CA ASN A 26 16.94 14.51 0.78
C ASN A 26 16.18 15.03 -0.46
N ALA A 27 15.01 14.45 -0.73
CA ALA A 27 14.22 14.72 -1.93
C ALA A 27 12.76 15.14 -1.57
N PRO A 28 12.56 16.22 -0.79
CA PRO A 28 11.24 16.61 -0.28
C PRO A 28 10.22 16.91 -1.39
N LYS A 29 10.65 17.49 -2.52
CA LYS A 29 9.77 17.70 -3.67
C LYS A 29 9.26 16.37 -4.25
N ALA A 30 10.13 15.37 -4.38
CA ALA A 30 9.74 14.06 -4.88
C ALA A 30 8.77 13.34 -3.91
N ALA A 31 8.92 13.56 -2.60
CA ALA A 31 8.00 13.06 -1.60
C ALA A 31 6.61 13.71 -1.76
N MET A 32 6.55 15.04 -1.88
CA MET A 32 5.29 15.76 -2.11
C MET A 32 4.61 15.32 -3.42
N ASP A 33 5.36 15.28 -4.53
CA ASP A 33 4.83 14.85 -5.82
C ASP A 33 4.30 13.41 -5.78
N LEU A 34 4.83 12.55 -4.90
CA LEU A 34 4.33 11.19 -4.69
C LEU A 34 3.05 11.19 -3.85
N LEU A 35 3.00 11.98 -2.77
CA LEU A 35 1.81 12.10 -1.93
C LEU A 35 0.61 12.57 -2.76
N GLU A 36 0.76 13.65 -3.52
CA GLU A 36 -0.29 14.17 -4.40
C GLU A 36 -0.76 13.13 -5.43
N ALA A 37 0.18 12.39 -6.02
CA ALA A 37 -0.16 11.33 -6.97
C ALA A 37 -0.93 10.18 -6.32
N LEU A 38 -0.58 9.80 -5.09
CA LEU A 38 -1.30 8.80 -4.31
C LEU A 38 -2.71 9.28 -3.97
N GLU A 39 -2.84 10.49 -3.43
CA GLU A 39 -4.13 11.08 -3.06
C GLU A 39 -5.07 11.16 -4.26
N TYR A 40 -4.60 11.71 -5.38
CA TYR A 40 -5.37 11.81 -6.61
C TYR A 40 -5.82 10.43 -7.09
N SER A 41 -4.88 9.50 -7.27
CA SER A 41 -5.19 8.17 -7.82
C SER A 41 -6.12 7.36 -6.92
N ILE A 42 -5.94 7.44 -5.60
CA ILE A 42 -6.80 6.77 -4.63
C ILE A 42 -8.19 7.41 -4.61
N SER A 43 -8.29 8.75 -4.71
CA SER A 43 -9.58 9.45 -4.73
C SER A 43 -10.49 9.02 -5.88
N LEU A 44 -9.92 8.65 -7.04
CA LEU A 44 -10.69 8.15 -8.19
C LEU A 44 -11.39 6.82 -7.90
N LEU A 45 -10.93 6.05 -6.90
CA LEU A 45 -11.57 4.81 -6.48
C LEU A 45 -12.94 5.04 -5.84
N ARG A 46 -13.26 6.28 -5.43
CA ARG A 46 -14.62 6.63 -4.96
C ARG A 46 -15.68 6.41 -6.04
N ASP A 47 -15.33 6.73 -7.28
CA ASP A 47 -16.25 6.65 -8.40
C ASP A 47 -16.03 5.37 -9.22
N PHE A 48 -14.79 4.88 -9.26
CA PHE A 48 -14.40 3.71 -10.05
C PHE A 48 -13.69 2.65 -9.19
N PRO A 49 -14.32 2.11 -8.14
CA PRO A 49 -13.67 1.15 -7.22
C PRO A 49 -13.21 -0.13 -7.93
N TYR A 50 -13.90 -0.51 -9.02
CA TYR A 50 -13.63 -1.71 -9.81
C TYR A 50 -12.69 -1.47 -11.01
N ALA A 51 -12.12 -0.27 -11.17
CA ALA A 51 -11.29 0.10 -12.33
C ALA A 51 -10.03 -0.78 -12.49
N HIS A 52 -9.49 -1.31 -11.38
CA HIS A 52 -8.29 -2.12 -11.39
C HIS A 52 -8.57 -3.61 -11.24
N LYS A 53 -7.74 -4.43 -11.88
CA LYS A 53 -7.86 -5.89 -11.88
C LYS A 53 -7.61 -6.46 -10.48
N ILE A 54 -8.25 -7.60 -10.23
CA ILE A 54 -7.97 -8.42 -9.05
C ILE A 54 -6.53 -8.90 -9.12
N TYR A 55 -5.80 -8.70 -8.04
CA TYR A 55 -4.48 -9.23 -7.79
C TYR A 55 -4.60 -10.74 -7.55
N ARG A 56 -3.90 -11.54 -8.37
CA ARG A 56 -3.91 -13.00 -8.29
C ARG A 56 -2.55 -13.50 -7.78
N PRO A 57 -2.39 -13.67 -6.46
CA PRO A 57 -1.18 -14.27 -5.90
C PRO A 57 -1.10 -15.76 -6.19
N ILE A 58 0.11 -16.31 -6.05
CA ILE A 58 0.40 -17.75 -6.24
C ILE A 58 -0.41 -18.62 -5.25
N LYS A 59 -0.68 -18.09 -4.05
CA LYS A 59 -1.58 -18.70 -3.07
C LYS A 59 -2.85 -17.87 -2.97
N PRO A 60 -4.04 -18.48 -2.93
CA PRO A 60 -5.29 -17.75 -2.73
C PRO A 60 -5.21 -16.89 -1.47
N LEU A 61 -5.63 -15.64 -1.59
CA LEU A 61 -5.93 -14.80 -0.44
C LEU A 61 -7.41 -14.97 -0.09
N GLY A 62 -7.77 -14.74 1.17
CA GLY A 62 -9.16 -14.83 1.62
C GLY A 62 -10.06 -13.70 1.12
N GLU A 63 -9.55 -12.77 0.31
CA GLU A 63 -10.24 -11.57 -0.16
C GLU A 63 -9.84 -11.29 -1.62
N ASP A 64 -10.74 -10.64 -2.38
CA ASP A 64 -10.51 -10.20 -3.76
C ASP A 64 -9.74 -8.87 -3.80
N TYR A 65 -8.47 -8.94 -3.41
CA TYR A 65 -7.57 -7.79 -3.46
C TYR A 65 -7.44 -7.24 -4.89
N ARG A 66 -7.46 -5.92 -5.03
CA ARG A 66 -7.17 -5.18 -6.27
C ARG A 66 -5.89 -4.39 -6.10
N MET A 67 -5.22 -4.14 -7.23
CA MET A 67 -3.94 -3.45 -7.24
C MET A 67 -3.95 -2.27 -8.21
N LEU A 68 -3.70 -1.08 -7.68
CA LEU A 68 -3.45 0.16 -8.42
C LEU A 68 -1.95 0.47 -8.35
N ILE A 69 -1.31 0.79 -9.48
CA ILE A 69 0.09 1.24 -9.50
C ILE A 69 0.12 2.77 -9.60
N VAL A 70 0.80 3.41 -8.65
CA VAL A 70 1.03 4.85 -8.62
C VAL A 70 2.54 5.10 -8.58
N LYS A 71 3.10 5.66 -9.67
CA LYS A 71 4.54 5.77 -9.88
C LYS A 71 5.24 4.41 -9.67
N ASN A 72 6.06 4.27 -8.63
CA ASN A 72 6.78 3.04 -8.29
C ASN A 72 6.15 2.29 -7.10
N TYR A 73 4.93 2.61 -6.69
CA TYR A 73 4.24 2.01 -5.54
C TYR A 73 2.97 1.30 -5.98
N ALA A 74 2.68 0.17 -5.34
CA ALA A 74 1.47 -0.61 -5.49
C ALA A 74 0.54 -0.36 -4.29
N VAL A 75 -0.68 0.07 -4.57
CA VAL A 75 -1.77 0.26 -3.62
C VAL A 75 -2.66 -0.99 -3.68
N PHE A 76 -2.72 -1.72 -2.58
CA PHE A 76 -3.60 -2.88 -2.43
C PHE A 76 -4.87 -2.47 -1.70
N TYR A 77 -6.02 -2.80 -2.28
CA TYR A 77 -7.31 -2.44 -1.71
C TYR A 77 -8.36 -3.53 -1.96
N VAL A 78 -9.44 -3.50 -1.17
CA VAL A 78 -10.62 -4.35 -1.32
C VAL A 78 -11.85 -3.45 -1.47
N VAL A 79 -12.83 -3.90 -2.25
CA VAL A 79 -14.12 -3.21 -2.38
C VAL A 79 -15.14 -3.97 -1.55
N ARG A 80 -15.72 -3.29 -0.57
CA ARG A 80 -16.81 -3.75 0.27
C ARG A 80 -18.11 -3.20 -0.31
N GLU A 81 -18.76 -4.02 -1.14
CA GLU A 81 -19.87 -3.59 -2.00
C GLU A 81 -21.11 -3.18 -1.20
N GLU A 82 -21.43 -3.92 -0.14
CA GLU A 82 -22.63 -3.69 0.68
C GLU A 82 -22.54 -2.35 1.42
N GLU A 83 -21.36 -2.05 1.98
CA GLU A 83 -21.08 -0.83 2.72
C GLU A 83 -20.65 0.34 1.84
N LYS A 84 -20.42 0.11 0.54
CA LYS A 84 -19.85 1.07 -0.41
C LYS A 84 -18.52 1.64 0.09
N ILE A 85 -17.63 0.77 0.58
CA ILE A 85 -16.30 1.14 1.08
C ILE A 85 -15.21 0.60 0.14
N VAL A 86 -14.21 1.42 -0.13
CA VAL A 86 -12.90 1.02 -0.64
C VAL A 86 -11.93 1.03 0.53
N GLU A 87 -11.50 -0.15 0.94
CA GLU A 87 -10.56 -0.31 2.05
C GLU A 87 -9.14 -0.47 1.51
N VAL A 88 -8.27 0.51 1.78
CA VAL A 88 -6.86 0.49 1.41
C VAL A 88 -6.08 -0.28 2.47
N TYR A 89 -5.53 -1.43 2.08
CA TYR A 89 -4.82 -2.35 2.96
C TYR A 89 -3.36 -1.98 3.12
N ARG A 90 -2.64 -1.78 2.02
CA ARG A 90 -1.19 -1.59 1.99
C ARG A 90 -0.76 -0.71 0.84
N ILE A 91 0.33 0.03 1.02
CA ILE A 91 1.00 0.79 -0.04
C ILE A 91 2.49 0.42 -0.01
N ILE A 92 2.96 -0.28 -1.04
CA ILE A 92 4.31 -0.89 -1.03
C ILE A 92 5.07 -0.59 -2.30
N TYR A 93 6.39 -0.55 -2.24
CA TYR A 93 7.23 -0.31 -3.41
C TYR A 93 7.14 -1.48 -4.41
N ALA A 94 6.69 -1.20 -5.64
CA ALA A 94 6.33 -2.21 -6.65
C ALA A 94 7.55 -2.85 -7.34
N LYS A 95 8.70 -2.15 -7.39
CA LYS A 95 9.92 -2.64 -8.07
C LYS A 95 10.82 -3.52 -7.22
N MET A 96 10.48 -3.79 -5.97
CA MET A 96 11.23 -4.75 -5.17
C MET A 96 10.86 -6.18 -5.58
N ASN A 97 11.87 -6.95 -6.01
CA ASN A 97 11.76 -8.40 -6.20
C ASN A 97 11.14 -9.05 -4.95
N PHE A 98 9.89 -9.49 -5.04
CA PHE A 98 9.20 -10.24 -3.99
C PHE A 98 9.67 -11.71 -3.90
N PHE A 99 10.98 -11.95 -3.97
CA PHE A 99 11.56 -13.22 -3.51
C PHE A 99 11.91 -13.10 -2.03
N GLY A 100 10.90 -13.17 -1.15
CA GLY A 100 11.20 -13.29 0.29
C GLY A 100 10.15 -12.86 1.31
N VAL A 101 8.93 -12.47 0.95
CA VAL A 101 7.93 -12.06 1.98
C VAL A 101 6.99 -13.20 2.41
N VAL A 102 7.20 -14.42 1.89
CA VAL A 102 6.53 -15.62 2.41
C VAL A 102 7.51 -16.78 2.49
N LYS A 103 8.47 -16.72 3.42
CA LYS A 103 8.91 -17.81 4.32
C LYS A 103 10.26 -17.51 4.96
N ASP A 104 10.29 -17.83 6.24
CA ASP A 104 11.43 -18.06 7.13
C ASP A 104 12.14 -16.84 7.73
N GLY A 105 12.15 -16.86 9.06
CA GLY A 105 12.60 -15.80 9.95
C GLY A 105 14.10 -15.82 10.10
N ARG A 106 14.80 -15.26 9.12
CA ARG A 106 16.17 -14.74 9.23
C ARG A 106 16.52 -14.03 7.94
N HIS A 107 16.38 -12.70 7.92
CA HIS A 107 17.30 -11.77 7.26
C HIS A 107 16.79 -10.34 7.50
N SER A 108 17.61 -9.57 8.21
CA SER A 108 17.38 -8.19 8.62
C SER A 108 17.45 -7.25 7.42
N ASN A 109 16.29 -6.75 6.99
CA ASN A 109 16.23 -5.40 6.43
C ASN A 109 15.87 -4.44 7.57
N LYS A 110 16.50 -3.27 7.57
CA LYS A 110 16.35 -2.22 8.61
C LYS A 110 14.95 -1.56 8.64
N TYR A 111 14.04 -2.05 7.80
CA TYR A 111 12.59 -1.76 7.80
C TYR A 111 11.76 -2.84 8.55
N GLY A 112 12.33 -4.02 8.81
CA GLY A 112 11.67 -5.13 9.49
C GLY A 112 11.80 -5.13 11.03
N GLU A 113 12.63 -4.27 11.61
CA GLU A 113 12.84 -4.26 13.06
C GLU A 113 11.71 -3.56 13.84
N LYS A 114 10.93 -2.69 13.19
CA LYS A 114 9.86 -1.92 13.86
C LYS A 114 8.59 -2.73 14.13
N TYR A 115 8.40 -3.88 13.49
CA TYR A 115 7.20 -4.73 13.62
C TYR A 115 7.32 -5.87 14.65
N LYS A 116 8.43 -5.96 15.40
CA LYS A 116 8.57 -6.94 16.49
C LYS A 116 7.84 -6.57 17.78
N LYS A 117 7.28 -5.35 17.91
CA LYS A 117 6.74 -4.85 19.19
C LYS A 117 5.22 -4.98 19.36
N TYR A 118 4.48 -5.42 18.35
CA TYR A 118 3.00 -5.57 18.41
C TYR A 118 2.52 -7.02 18.34
N GLY A 119 3.39 -7.99 18.68
CA GLY A 119 3.05 -9.41 18.77
C GLY A 119 3.28 -9.94 20.18
N LYS A 120 2.36 -9.66 21.09
CA LYS A 120 2.00 -10.54 22.20
C LYS A 120 0.50 -10.44 22.43
#